data_AF-A0A952GFG0-F1
#
_entry.id   AF-A0A952GFG0-F1
#
_cell.length_a   1.000
_cell.length_b   1.000
_cell.length_c   1.000
_cell.angle_alpha   90.00
_cell.angle_beta   90.00
_cell.angle_gamma   90.00
#
_symmetry.space_group_name_H-M   'P 1'
#
loop_
_entity.id
_entity.type
_entity.pdbx_description
1 polymer ?
#
loop_
_entity_poly.entity_id
_entity_poly.type
_entity_poly.pdbx_seq_one_letter_code
_entity_poly.pdbx_strand_id
1 'polypeptide(L)' 'MAMAQRKLHSGSEAEDVARVLRVLHRSGPLPLGELADEPELADWPSERVEHALVSAWSHALIFIDTRDLLVAL' A
#
# COMPACT_ATOMS: atom_id res chain seq x y z
N MET A 1 -27.23 10.74 3.84
CA MET A 1 -26.20 9.84 4.41
C MET A 1 -26.78 8.44 4.39
N ALA A 2 -26.31 7.42 3.68
CA ALA A 2 -25.00 7.13 3.10
C ALA A 2 -25.21 6.31 1.80
N MET A 3 -24.66 6.79 0.68
CA MET A 3 -24.62 6.05 -0.59
C MET A 3 -23.30 6.38 -1.32
N ALA A 4 -22.18 5.99 -0.74
CA ALA A 4 -20.86 6.25 -1.36
C ALA A 4 -19.81 5.14 -1.16
N GLN A 5 -20.17 3.94 -0.70
CA GLN A 5 -19.15 2.90 -0.41
C GLN A 5 -19.31 1.61 -1.21
N ARG A 6 -20.10 1.63 -2.29
CA ARG A 6 -20.38 0.41 -3.07
C ARG A 6 -19.88 0.56 -4.50
N LYS A 7 -18.55 0.48 -4.67
CA LYS A 7 -17.83 0.01 -5.88
C LYS A 7 -16.36 0.46 -5.86
N LEU A 8 -15.52 -0.19 -5.06
CA LEU A 8 -14.08 -0.20 -5.32
C LEU A 8 -13.58 -1.65 -5.22
N HIS A 9 -13.56 -2.29 -6.38
CA HIS A 9 -12.65 -3.35 -6.83
C HIS A 9 -12.04 -4.32 -5.79
N SER A 10 -12.72 -5.47 -5.61
CA SER A 10 -12.14 -6.82 -5.67
C SER A 10 -10.73 -7.03 -5.08
N GLY A 11 -10.61 -6.76 -3.79
CA GLY A 11 -9.58 -7.28 -2.89
C GLY A 11 -10.01 -6.92 -1.47
N SER A 12 -9.91 -7.84 -0.52
CA SER A 12 -10.09 -7.45 0.88
C SER A 12 -8.98 -6.46 1.24
N GLU A 13 -9.24 -5.46 2.09
CA GLU A 13 -8.20 -4.54 2.59
C GLU A 13 -6.96 -5.30 3.10
N ALA A 14 -7.18 -6.46 3.73
CA ALA A 14 -6.10 -7.34 4.18
C ALA A 14 -5.26 -7.92 3.02
N GLU A 15 -5.88 -8.25 1.89
CA GLU A 15 -5.16 -8.72 0.70
C GLU A 15 -4.34 -7.59 0.06
N ASP A 16 -4.87 -6.37 0.09
CA ASP A 16 -4.20 -5.20 -0.44
C ASP A 16 -2.96 -4.86 0.38
N VAL A 17 -3.11 -4.82 1.71
CA VAL A 17 -2.00 -4.68 2.67
C VAL A 17 -0.96 -5.78 2.45
N ALA A 18 -1.40 -7.05 2.37
CA ALA A 18 -0.48 -8.16 2.14
C ALA A 18 0.28 -8.05 0.82
N ARG A 19 -0.33 -7.49 -0.23
CA ARG A 19 0.36 -7.28 -1.51
C ARG A 19 1.41 -6.17 -1.39
N VAL A 20 1.09 -5.04 -0.75
CA VAL A 20 2.07 -3.97 -0.49
C VAL A 20 3.26 -4.49 0.32
N LEU A 21 3.02 -5.28 1.37
CA LEU A 21 4.10 -5.87 2.17
C LEU A 21 4.99 -6.81 1.37
N ARG A 22 4.41 -7.64 0.49
CA ARG A 22 5.20 -8.51 -0.40
C ARG A 22 6.12 -7.71 -1.33
N VAL A 23 5.62 -6.61 -1.90
CA VAL A 23 6.42 -5.72 -2.75
C VAL A 23 7.59 -5.14 -1.95
N LEU A 24 7.31 -4.56 -0.77
CA LEU A 24 8.34 -3.96 0.09
C LEU A 24 9.38 -4.98 0.58
N HIS A 25 8.98 -6.21 0.91
CA HIS A 25 9.94 -7.25 1.29
C HIS A 25 10.81 -7.71 0.13
N ARG A 26 10.29 -7.70 -1.11
CA ARG A 26 11.08 -8.04 -2.30
C ARG A 26 12.04 -6.91 -2.69
N SER A 27 11.50 -5.71 -2.86
CA SER A 27 12.23 -4.58 -3.43
C SER A 27 13.12 -3.89 -2.37
N GLY A 28 12.82 -4.09 -1.09
CA GLY A 28 13.51 -3.45 0.03
C GLY A 28 12.94 -2.06 0.33
N PRO A 29 13.65 -1.24 1.14
CA PRO A 29 13.27 0.14 1.41
C PRO A 29 13.22 0.97 0.14
N LEU A 30 12.08 1.62 -0.13
CA LEU A 30 11.93 2.44 -1.33
C LEU A 30 10.96 3.63 -1.12
N PRO A 31 11.11 4.72 -1.89
CA PRO A 31 10.22 5.87 -1.82
C PRO A 31 8.78 5.54 -2.22
N LEU A 32 7.80 6.24 -1.67
CA LEU A 32 6.38 6.05 -2.01
C LEU A 32 6.10 6.12 -3.52
N GLY A 33 6.77 7.04 -4.23
CA GLY A 33 6.62 7.18 -5.69
C GLY A 33 7.03 5.91 -6.43
N GLU A 34 8.17 5.33 -6.08
CA GLU A 34 8.68 4.11 -6.71
C GLU A 34 7.81 2.89 -6.37
N LEU A 35 7.16 2.88 -5.20
CA LEU A 35 6.24 1.80 -4.83
C LEU A 35 5.04 1.72 -5.77
N ALA A 36 4.47 2.87 -6.16
CA ALA A 36 3.34 2.92 -7.06
C ALA A 36 3.69 2.44 -8.49
N ASP A 37 4.96 2.60 -8.87
CA ASP A 37 5.49 2.16 -10.17
C ASP A 37 5.84 0.66 -10.21
N GLU A 38 5.78 -0.05 -9.07
CA GLU A 38 6.05 -1.48 -9.02
C GLU A 38 5.04 -2.27 -9.88
N PRO A 39 5.48 -3.25 -10.69
CA PRO A 39 4.61 -3.94 -11.65
C PRO A 39 3.35 -4.57 -11.05
N GLU A 40 3.38 -4.92 -9.76
CA GLU A 40 2.26 -5.54 -9.04
C GLU A 40 1.22 -4.53 -8.54
N LEU A 41 1.58 -3.26 -8.51
CA LEU A 41 0.78 -2.12 -8.08
C LEU A 41 0.50 -1.12 -9.22
N ALA A 42 1.18 -1.23 -10.36
CA ALA A 42 1.07 -0.31 -11.49
C ALA A 42 -0.37 -0.14 -12.03
N ASP A 43 -1.19 -1.19 -11.96
CA ASP A 43 -2.61 -1.15 -12.36
C ASP A 43 -3.54 -0.63 -11.25
N TRP A 44 -3.03 -0.28 -10.08
CA TRP A 44 -3.83 0.20 -8.97
C TRP A 44 -4.10 1.71 -9.09
N PRO A 45 -5.33 2.16 -8.81
CA PRO A 45 -5.57 3.58 -8.63
C PRO A 45 -4.80 4.09 -7.41
N SER A 46 -4.29 5.33 -7.48
CA SER A 46 -3.50 5.93 -6.40
C SER A 46 -4.19 5.86 -5.04
N GLU A 47 -5.50 6.11 -5.00
CA GLU A 47 -6.32 6.01 -3.78
C GLU A 47 -6.25 4.62 -3.12
N ARG A 48 -6.18 3.53 -3.90
CA ARG A 48 -6.10 2.17 -3.37
C ARG A 48 -4.72 1.89 -2.77
N VAL A 49 -3.66 2.35 -3.43
CA VAL A 49 -2.27 2.23 -2.92
C VAL A 49 -2.16 2.99 -1.60
N GLU A 50 -2.65 4.23 -1.55
CA GLU A 50 -2.68 5.06 -0.34
C GLU A 50 -3.47 4.38 0.79
N HIS A 51 -4.66 3.85 0.50
CA HIS A 51 -5.47 3.15 1.51
C HIS A 51 -4.74 1.93 2.09
N ALA A 52 -4.10 1.13 1.24
CA ALA A 52 -3.35 -0.04 1.66
C ALA A 52 -2.14 0.35 2.52
N LEU A 53 -1.45 1.44 2.19
CA LEU A 53 -0.33 1.96 2.95
C LEU A 53 -0.73 2.52 4.30
N VAL A 54 -1.79 3.34 4.35
CA VAL A 54 -2.34 3.87 5.59
C VAL A 54 -2.79 2.73 6.50
N SER A 55 -3.42 1.69 5.92
CA SER A 55 -3.81 0.50 6.66
C SER A 55 -2.57 -0.24 7.19
N ALA A 56 -1.56 -0.51 6.36
CA ALA A 56 -0.32 -1.16 6.78
C ALA A 56 0.41 -0.39 7.89
N TRP A 57 0.46 0.94 7.79
CA TRP A 57 1.07 1.82 8.80
C TRP A 57 0.27 1.81 10.12
N SER A 58 -1.06 1.91 10.06
CA SER A 58 -1.92 1.90 11.25
C SER A 58 -1.87 0.58 12.01
N HIS A 59 -1.58 -0.53 11.32
CA HIS A 59 -1.34 -1.84 11.91
C HIS A 59 0.12 -2.08 12.32
N ALA A 60 1.00 -1.07 12.23
CA ALA A 60 2.42 -1.15 12.53
C ALA A 60 3.14 -2.29 11.77
N LEU A 61 2.82 -2.45 10.48
CA LEU A 61 3.46 -3.41 9.56
C LEU A 61 4.52 -2.76 8.67
N ILE A 62 4.48 -1.43 8.57
CA ILE A 62 5.48 -0.63 7.87
C ILE A 62 5.82 0.61 8.70
N PHE A 63 6.96 1.22 8.39
CA PHE A 63 7.32 2.55 8.87
C PHE A 63 8.01 3.35 7.76
N ILE A 64 8.09 4.67 7.97
CA ILE A 64 8.86 5.58 7.11
C ILE A 64 10.15 5.92 7.86
N ASP A 65 11.31 5.65 7.23
CA ASP A 65 12.62 5.94 7.84
C ASP A 65 13.00 7.43 7.72
N THR A 66 14.15 7.82 8.29
CA THR A 66 14.63 9.23 8.24
C THR A 66 15.01 9.72 6.84
N ARG A 67 15.05 8.84 5.84
CA ARG A 67 15.31 9.14 4.44
C ARG A 67 14.04 9.12 3.60
N ASP A 68 12.87 9.11 4.24
CA ASP A 68 11.56 9.08 3.60
C ASP A 68 11.31 7.80 2.78
N LEU A 69 11.90 6.67 3.22
CA LEU A 69 11.71 5.37 2.59
C LEU A 69 10.66 4.56 3.35
N LEU A 70 9.78 3.90 2.60
CA LEU A 70 8.85 2.91 3.13
C LEU A 70 9.60 1.61 3.43
N VAL A 71 9.46 1.11 4.65
CA VAL A 71 10.13 -0.10 5.12
C VAL A 71 9.10 -1.05 5.72
N ALA A 72 9.07 -2.30 5.27
CA ALA A 72 8.28 -3.36 5.87
C ALA A 72 8.98 -3.96 7.10
N LEU A 73 8.20 -4.29 8.13
CA LEU A 73 8.64 -4.84 9.42
C LEU A 73 8.70 -6.37 9.45
#